data_AF-A0A2V9Y4L2-F1
#
_entry.id   AF-A0A2V9Y4L2-F1
#
_cell.length_a   1.000
_cell.length_b   1.000
_cell.length_c   1.000
_cell.angle_alpha   90.00
_cell.angle_beta   90.00
_cell.angle_gamma   90.00
#
_symmetry.space_group_name_H-M   'P 1'
#
loop_
_entity.id
_entity.type
_entity.pdbx_description
1 polymer ?
#
loop_
_entity_poly.entity_id
_entity_poly.type
_entity_poly.pdbx_seq_one_letter_code
_entity_poly.pdbx_strand_id
1 'polypeptide(L)'
;MAYKETLWMACDSTDHLRAEYGPFHTRREAEVEAKKLGFGYLLRYEHILDDREEIEEVRCIFIELPEASATENSTNLHTRCASCGESATHEHGWQAEVWADIHEFEHSRHRVRLFEHTRGDGLKEIGDWRV
;
A
#
# COMPACT_ATOMS: atom_id res chain seq x y z
N MET A 1 28.93 9.80 -26.04
CA MET A 1 28.99 9.55 -24.58
C MET A 1 27.56 9.56 -24.11
N ALA A 2 27.00 8.42 -23.70
CA ALA A 2 25.58 8.35 -23.33
C ALA A 2 25.35 9.18 -22.05
N TYR A 3 24.57 10.25 -22.17
CA TYR A 3 24.17 11.06 -21.03
C TYR A 3 23.04 10.34 -20.31
N LYS A 4 23.13 10.24 -18.99
CA LYS A 4 22.13 9.56 -18.16
C LYS A 4 21.47 10.55 -17.23
N GLU A 5 20.23 10.90 -17.51
CA GLU A 5 19.40 11.65 -16.58
C GLU A 5 18.68 10.67 -15.64
N THR A 6 18.62 11.00 -14.36
CA THR A 6 17.95 10.16 -13.35
C THR A 6 16.92 10.99 -12.60
N LEU A 7 15.67 10.56 -12.67
CA LEU A 7 14.53 11.17 -11.98
C LEU A 7 14.00 10.20 -10.94
N TRP A 8 13.65 10.72 -9.77
CA TRP A 8 13.11 9.93 -8.67
C TRP A 8 11.64 10.30 -8.43
N MET A 9 10.81 9.29 -8.24
CA MET A 9 9.42 9.41 -7.83
C MET A 9 9.18 8.56 -6.58
N ALA A 10 8.28 8.99 -5.74
CA ALA A 10 7.67 8.17 -4.71
C ALA A 10 6.46 7.43 -5.29
N CYS A 11 6.25 6.18 -4.90
CA CYS A 11 5.19 5.34 -5.45
C CYS A 11 4.57 4.37 -4.43
N ASP A 12 3.25 4.20 -4.50
CA ASP A 12 2.50 3.30 -3.61
C ASP A 12 2.63 1.81 -3.98
N SER A 13 2.74 1.49 -5.27
CA SER A 13 2.78 0.12 -5.80
C SER A 13 3.67 -0.02 -7.05
N THR A 14 3.89 -1.25 -7.50
CA THR A 14 4.58 -1.56 -8.78
C THR A 14 3.61 -1.68 -9.96
N ASP A 15 2.31 -1.49 -9.74
CA ASP A 15 1.26 -1.65 -10.75
C ASP A 15 1.23 -0.54 -11.80
N HIS A 16 0.52 -0.77 -12.90
CA HIS A 16 0.37 0.25 -13.95
C HIS A 16 -0.52 1.43 -13.54
N LEU A 17 -1.42 1.25 -12.58
CA LEU A 17 -2.35 2.28 -12.08
C LEU A 17 -1.88 2.93 -10.77
N ARG A 18 -0.59 2.83 -10.49
CA ARG A 18 0.06 3.34 -9.27
C ARG A 18 -0.01 4.86 -9.14
N ALA A 19 -0.02 5.34 -7.91
CA ALA A 19 0.12 6.76 -7.61
C ALA A 19 1.60 7.15 -7.58
N GLU A 20 2.00 8.06 -8.48
CA GLU A 20 3.36 8.61 -8.53
C GLU A 20 3.40 10.05 -8.01
N TYR A 21 4.40 10.35 -7.18
CA TYR A 21 4.64 11.69 -6.66
C TYR A 21 6.10 12.12 -6.88
N GLY A 22 6.31 13.28 -7.48
CA GLY A 22 7.63 13.78 -7.90
C GLY A 22 7.54 14.69 -9.14
N PRO A 23 8.64 14.93 -9.87
CA PRO A 23 9.97 14.34 -9.74
C PRO A 23 10.88 15.00 -8.69
N PHE A 24 11.76 14.19 -8.11
CA PHE A 24 12.81 14.61 -7.17
C PHE A 24 14.20 14.41 -7.78
N HIS A 25 15.13 15.29 -7.41
CA HIS A 25 16.48 15.29 -7.95
C HIS A 25 17.40 14.32 -7.19
N THR A 26 17.03 13.94 -5.96
CA THR A 26 17.82 13.02 -5.14
C THR A 26 16.95 11.90 -4.59
N ARG A 27 17.56 10.71 -4.47
CA ARG A 27 16.93 9.56 -3.80
C ARG A 27 16.40 9.92 -2.42
N ARG A 28 17.22 10.60 -1.61
CA ARG A 28 16.89 10.93 -0.22
C ARG A 28 15.64 11.80 -0.11
N GLU A 29 15.49 12.76 -1.01
CA GLU A 29 14.30 13.63 -1.06
C GLU A 29 13.05 12.80 -1.36
N ALA A 30 13.13 11.93 -2.37
CA ALA A 30 12.04 11.01 -2.70
C ALA A 30 11.69 10.05 -1.55
N GLU A 31 12.69 9.53 -0.81
CA GLU A 31 12.47 8.68 0.36
C GLU A 31 11.70 9.41 1.47
N VAL A 32 12.07 10.67 1.75
CA VAL A 32 11.40 11.47 2.79
C VAL A 32 9.93 11.72 2.43
N GLU A 33 9.66 12.07 1.17
CA GLU A 33 8.29 12.30 0.72
C GLU A 33 7.48 11.00 0.63
N ALA A 34 8.08 9.90 0.17
CA ALA A 34 7.44 8.59 0.17
C ALA A 34 6.99 8.17 1.57
N LYS A 35 7.87 8.34 2.58
CA LYS A 35 7.53 8.06 3.97
C LYS A 35 6.38 8.92 4.51
N LYS A 36 6.33 10.21 4.16
CA LYS A 36 5.23 11.10 4.56
C LYS A 36 3.88 10.66 3.97
N LEU A 37 3.91 10.13 2.75
CA LEU A 37 2.72 9.70 2.01
C LEU A 37 2.32 8.24 2.29
N GLY A 38 3.15 7.48 3.02
CA GLY A 38 2.93 6.05 3.26
C GLY A 38 3.20 5.18 2.02
N PHE A 39 4.01 5.67 1.09
CA PHE A 39 4.36 4.98 -0.15
C PHE A 39 5.48 3.96 0.09
N GLY A 40 5.28 2.72 -0.35
CA GLY A 40 6.20 1.62 -0.11
C GLY A 40 7.40 1.55 -1.07
N TYR A 41 7.32 2.26 -2.20
CA TYR A 41 8.28 2.14 -3.28
C TYR A 41 8.81 3.51 -3.70
N LEU A 42 10.01 3.50 -4.25
CA LEU A 42 10.52 4.55 -5.10
C LEU A 42 10.60 4.06 -6.53
N LEU A 43 10.28 4.93 -7.46
CA LEU A 43 10.45 4.69 -8.88
C LEU A 43 11.56 5.59 -9.40
N ARG A 44 12.58 4.97 -10.00
CA ARG A 44 13.70 5.66 -10.62
C ARG A 44 13.59 5.54 -12.13
N TYR A 45 13.37 6.66 -12.79
CA TYR A 45 13.46 6.77 -14.24
C TYR A 45 14.90 7.11 -14.63
N GLU A 46 15.49 6.28 -15.47
CA GLU A 46 16.77 6.56 -16.11
C GLU A 46 16.54 6.81 -17.59
N HIS A 47 16.81 8.03 -18.05
CA HIS A 47 16.81 8.38 -19.47
C HIS A 47 18.24 8.25 -19.99
N ILE A 48 18.46 7.31 -20.91
CA ILE A 48 19.71 7.17 -21.63
C ILE A 48 19.57 7.97 -22.92
N LEU A 49 20.38 9.02 -23.04
CA LEU A 49 20.40 9.90 -24.19
C LEU A 49 21.51 9.50 -25.16
N ASP A 50 21.24 9.64 -26.45
CA ASP A 50 22.22 9.46 -27.51
C ASP A 50 23.14 10.70 -27.66
N ASP A 51 24.04 10.66 -28.64
CA ASP A 51 24.98 11.77 -28.91
C ASP A 51 24.29 13.04 -29.44
N ARG A 52 22.96 13.01 -29.67
CA ARG A 52 22.12 14.15 -30.09
C ARG A 52 21.18 14.62 -28.99
N GLU A 53 21.36 14.12 -27.77
CA GLU A 53 20.49 14.40 -26.62
C GLU A 53 19.05 13.87 -26.80
N GLU A 54 18.81 12.93 -27.71
CA GLU A 54 17.52 12.25 -27.86
C GLU A 54 17.45 11.03 -26.92
N ILE A 55 16.27 10.78 -26.34
CA ILE A 55 16.04 9.63 -25.45
C ILE A 55 16.06 8.34 -26.29
N GLU A 56 17.12 7.55 -26.12
CA GLU A 56 17.28 6.25 -26.77
C GLU A 56 16.61 5.13 -25.94
N GLU A 57 16.72 5.22 -24.61
CA GLU A 57 16.19 4.20 -23.70
C GLU A 57 15.65 4.83 -22.41
N VAL A 58 14.49 4.34 -21.94
CA VAL A 58 13.92 4.67 -20.62
C VAL A 58 13.92 3.41 -19.78
N ARG A 59 14.60 3.46 -18.62
CA ARG A 59 14.57 2.37 -17.64
C ARG A 59 13.77 2.79 -16.42
N CYS A 60 12.79 1.97 -16.06
CA CYS A 60 11.97 2.12 -14.86
C CYS A 60 12.44 1.13 -13.82
N ILE A 61 13.01 1.63 -12.71
CA ILE A 61 13.55 0.78 -11.64
C ILE A 61 12.77 1.05 -10.36
N PHE A 62 12.05 0.03 -9.90
CA PHE A 62 11.34 0.08 -8.63
C PHE A 62 12.29 -0.33 -7.49
N ILE A 63 12.28 0.46 -6.43
CA ILE A 63 13.11 0.27 -5.24
C ILE A 63 12.16 0.24 -4.06
N GLU A 64 11.99 -0.92 -3.46
CA GLU A 64 11.25 -1.09 -2.22
C GLU A 64 11.99 -0.41 -1.06
N LEU A 65 11.25 0.33 -0.24
CA LEU A 65 11.83 0.97 0.93
C LEU A 65 11.90 -0.03 2.09
N PRO A 66 13.00 -0.07 2.88
CA PRO A 66 13.15 -1.02 3.97
C PRO A 66 12.13 -0.82 5.12
N GLU A 67 11.44 0.32 5.18
CA GLU A 67 10.30 0.53 6.06
C GLU A 67 8.96 0.12 5.44
N ALA A 68 8.88 -0.08 4.12
CA ALA A 68 7.73 -0.72 3.47
C ALA A 68 7.63 -2.19 3.89
N SER A 69 8.78 -2.85 4.09
CA SER A 69 8.85 -4.20 4.67
C SER A 69 8.59 -4.24 6.18
N ALA A 70 8.17 -3.14 6.81
CA ALA A 70 7.79 -3.07 8.22
C ALA A 70 6.27 -2.84 8.43
N THR A 71 5.45 -3.19 7.44
CA THR A 71 4.04 -3.57 7.70
C THR A 71 3.59 -4.76 6.85
N GLU A 72 4.51 -5.68 6.56
CA GLU A 72 4.14 -7.09 6.33
C GLU A 72 4.13 -7.85 7.67
N ASN A 73 3.56 -7.25 8.71
CA ASN A 73 2.71 -8.08 9.54
C ASN A 73 1.53 -8.38 8.64
N SER A 74 1.51 -9.58 8.05
CA SER A 74 0.32 -10.17 7.45
C SER A 74 -0.73 -10.40 8.53
N THR A 75 -1.12 -9.31 9.20
CA THR A 75 -2.25 -9.27 10.10
C THR A 75 -3.47 -9.25 9.23
N ASN A 76 -3.82 -10.44 8.78
CA ASN A 76 -5.11 -10.69 8.15
C ASN A 76 -6.17 -10.20 9.11
N LEU A 77 -6.97 -9.27 8.62
CA LEU A 77 -8.11 -8.74 9.34
C LEU A 77 -9.27 -9.69 9.12
N HIS A 78 -9.94 -10.08 10.18
CA HIS A 78 -11.09 -10.96 10.12
C HIS A 78 -12.30 -10.21 10.63
N THR A 79 -13.33 -10.06 9.79
CA THR A 79 -14.64 -9.60 10.25
C THR A 79 -15.50 -10.79 10.61
N ARG A 80 -16.29 -10.66 11.69
CA ARG A 80 -17.32 -11.64 12.04
C ARG A 80 -18.56 -10.94 12.58
N CYS A 81 -19.72 -11.29 12.05
CA CYS A 81 -21.00 -10.84 12.57
C CYS A 81 -21.34 -11.55 13.88
N ALA A 82 -21.61 -10.78 14.93
CA ALA A 82 -22.02 -11.31 16.23
C ALA A 82 -23.43 -11.91 16.23
N SER A 83 -24.26 -11.56 15.24
CA SER A 83 -25.67 -11.97 15.15
C SER A 83 -25.87 -13.25 14.33
N CYS A 84 -25.30 -13.32 13.12
CA CYS A 84 -25.45 -14.48 12.23
C CYS A 84 -24.20 -15.34 12.12
N GLY A 85 -23.04 -14.89 12.60
CA GLY A 85 -21.80 -15.65 12.56
C GLY A 85 -21.06 -15.60 11.22
N GLU A 86 -21.57 -14.91 10.21
CA GLU A 86 -20.90 -14.74 8.92
C GLU A 86 -19.56 -14.02 9.11
N SER A 87 -18.55 -14.41 8.33
CA SER A 87 -17.17 -13.94 8.49
C SER A 87 -16.45 -13.80 7.17
N ALA A 88 -15.56 -12.81 7.09
CA ALA A 88 -14.68 -12.60 5.95
C ALA A 88 -13.26 -12.24 6.41
N THR A 89 -12.28 -12.45 5.52
CA THR A 89 -10.86 -12.13 5.75
C THR A 89 -10.45 -11.04 4.77
N HIS A 90 -9.65 -10.09 5.25
CA HIS A 90 -9.30 -8.86 4.55
C HIS A 90 -7.81 -8.57 4.70
N GLU A 91 -7.21 -8.05 3.64
CA GLU A 91 -5.81 -7.62 3.61
C GLU A 91 -5.66 -6.19 4.10
N HIS A 92 -6.75 -5.40 4.02
CA HIS A 92 -6.75 -3.99 4.35
C HIS A 92 -7.92 -3.60 5.25
N GLY A 93 -7.71 -2.60 6.12
CA GLY A 93 -8.76 -2.10 7.03
C GLY A 93 -10.01 -1.61 6.28
N TRP A 94 -9.84 -0.92 5.15
CA TRP A 94 -10.97 -0.43 4.37
C TRP A 94 -11.87 -1.55 3.81
N GLN A 95 -11.31 -2.73 3.50
CA GLN A 95 -12.09 -3.88 3.03
C GLN A 95 -12.99 -4.41 4.16
N ALA A 96 -12.45 -4.47 5.38
CA ALA A 96 -13.21 -4.86 6.56
C ALA A 96 -14.36 -3.89 6.85
N GLU A 97 -14.13 -2.57 6.70
CA GLU A 97 -15.16 -1.54 6.87
C GLU A 97 -16.27 -1.68 5.84
N VAL A 98 -15.92 -1.76 4.55
CA VAL A 98 -16.91 -1.88 3.46
C VAL A 98 -17.74 -3.14 3.63
N TRP A 99 -17.11 -4.27 3.99
CA TRP A 99 -17.83 -5.51 4.25
C TRP A 99 -18.82 -5.37 5.41
N ALA A 100 -18.41 -4.73 6.50
CA ALA A 100 -19.26 -4.52 7.66
C ALA A 100 -20.44 -3.59 7.35
N ASP A 101 -20.23 -2.51 6.60
CA ASP A 101 -21.30 -1.59 6.18
C ASP A 101 -22.34 -2.28 5.31
N ILE A 102 -21.90 -3.06 4.32
CA ILE A 102 -22.80 -3.83 3.46
C ILE A 102 -23.59 -4.83 4.31
N HIS A 103 -22.91 -5.58 5.17
CA HIS A 103 -23.56 -6.60 5.98
C HIS A 103 -24.58 -6.02 6.96
N GLU A 104 -24.25 -4.93 7.65
CA GLU A 104 -25.17 -4.26 8.60
C GLU A 104 -26.33 -3.55 7.88
N PHE A 105 -26.12 -3.10 6.64
CA PHE A 105 -27.17 -2.56 5.80
C PHE A 105 -28.15 -3.65 5.32
N GLU A 106 -27.63 -4.77 4.82
CA GLU A 106 -28.44 -5.91 4.35
C GLU A 106 -29.16 -6.61 5.51
N HIS A 107 -28.58 -6.59 6.71
CA HIS A 107 -29.13 -7.22 7.90
C HIS A 107 -29.35 -6.22 9.04
N SER A 108 -30.57 -5.71 9.12
CA SER A 108 -31.00 -4.84 10.23
C SER A 108 -30.69 -5.47 11.60
N ARG A 109 -30.01 -4.70 12.48
CA ARG A 109 -29.58 -5.10 13.84
C ARG A 109 -28.48 -6.16 13.90
N HIS A 110 -27.77 -6.39 12.80
CA HIS A 110 -26.50 -7.12 12.87
C HIS A 110 -25.39 -6.18 13.35
N ARG A 111 -24.38 -6.76 14.00
CA ARG A 111 -23.20 -6.02 14.43
C ARG A 111 -21.95 -6.80 14.08
N VAL A 112 -21.07 -6.19 13.31
CA VAL A 112 -19.82 -6.79 12.89
C VAL A 112 -18.70 -6.42 13.86
N ARG A 113 -17.85 -7.41 14.15
CA ARG A 113 -16.64 -7.28 14.98
C ARG A 113 -15.42 -7.51 14.10
N LEU A 114 -14.34 -6.81 14.40
CA LEU A 114 -13.05 -6.97 13.74
C LEU A 114 -12.07 -7.68 14.65
N PHE A 115 -11.31 -8.59 14.05
CA PHE A 115 -10.26 -9.35 14.67
C PHE A 115 -8.99 -9.18 13.85
N GLU A 116 -7.87 -9.13 14.54
CA GLU A 116 -6.54 -9.17 13.97
C GLU A 116 -5.98 -10.59 14.16
N HIS A 117 -5.45 -11.19 13.09
CA HIS A 117 -4.77 -12.49 13.16
C HIS A 117 -3.26 -12.30 13.09
N THR A 118 -2.58 -12.40 14.23
CA THR A 118 -1.11 -12.36 14.30
C THR A 118 -0.54 -13.77 14.27
N ARG A 119 0.56 -13.95 13.51
CA ARG A 119 1.23 -15.24 13.37
C ARG A 119 1.82 -15.70 14.72
N GLY A 120 1.09 -16.55 15.43
CA GLY A 120 1.49 -17.14 16.71
C GLY A 120 0.59 -16.82 17.90
N ASP A 121 -0.27 -15.80 17.80
CA ASP A 121 -1.12 -15.32 18.90
C ASP A 121 -2.64 -15.55 18.67
N GLY A 122 -3.00 -16.07 17.50
CA GLY A 122 -4.40 -16.38 17.15
C GLY A 122 -5.21 -15.14 16.78
N LEU A 123 -6.54 -15.23 16.91
CA LEU A 123 -7.46 -14.13 16.61
C LEU A 123 -7.64 -13.23 17.83
N LYS A 124 -7.31 -11.95 17.68
CA LYS A 124 -7.47 -10.93 18.72
C LYS A 124 -8.51 -9.90 18.30
N GLU A 125 -9.57 -9.73 19.10
CA GLU A 125 -10.63 -8.74 18.83
C GLU A 125 -10.12 -7.30 18.99
N ILE A 126 -10.50 -6.42 18.06
CA ILE A 126 -10.27 -4.97 18.14
C ILE A 126 -11.53 -4.32 18.73
N GLY A 127 -11.52 -4.10 20.05
CA GLY A 127 -12.71 -3.71 20.81
C GLY A 127 -13.34 -2.36 20.46
N ASP A 128 -12.53 -1.39 19.98
CA ASP A 128 -12.96 -0.01 19.70
C ASP A 128 -13.05 0.30 18.20
N TRP A 129 -13.18 -0.72 17.36
CA TRP A 129 -13.15 -0.54 15.90
C TRP A 129 -14.33 0.30 15.38
N ARG A 130 -15.54 -0.01 15.86
CA ARG A 130 -16.79 0.65 15.48
C ARG A 130 -17.59 0.97 16.76
N VAL A 131 -17.32 2.16 17.30
CA VAL A 131 -17.99 2.74 18.49
C VAL A 131 -19.09 3.69 18.03
#